data_AF-A0A951ZEQ3-F1
#
_entry.id   AF-A0A951ZEQ3-F1
#
_cell.length_a   1.000
_cell.length_b   1.000
_cell.length_c   1.000
_cell.angle_alpha   90.00
_cell.angle_beta   90.00
_cell.angle_gamma   90.00
#
_symmetry.space_group_name_H-M   'P 1'
#
loop_
_entity.id
_entity.type
_entity.pdbx_description
1 polymer ?
#
loop_
_entity_poly.entity_id
_entity_poly.type
_entity_poly.pdbx_seq_one_letter_code
_entity_poly.pdbx_strand_id
1 'polypeptide(L)'
;MSWWNRLFGGKSDSDARPQRLDYLNEALLLERQGDYDAAITSYRLALRDHPDDLRVLQNMAIAYSRTGRLEEAIRAYRRALELDPSLSGAHYGLAFLLIKRGDAVGAEKHLEAFLARPPSGSESERWVRHAEATLDALRNPTAGEAPVEPSEG
;
A
#
# COMPACT_ATOMS: atom_id res chain seq x y z
N MET A 1 -46.32 -39.08 -18.18
CA MET A 1 -45.02 -38.77 -18.82
C MET A 1 -45.09 -37.33 -19.32
N SER A 2 -44.53 -36.38 -18.57
CA SER A 2 -44.90 -34.96 -18.64
C SER A 2 -44.11 -34.18 -19.69
N TRP A 3 -44.80 -33.83 -20.78
CA TRP A 3 -44.34 -32.96 -21.87
C TRP A 3 -44.16 -31.48 -21.44
N TRP A 4 -44.68 -31.10 -20.27
CA TRP A 4 -44.68 -29.72 -19.74
C TRP A 4 -43.29 -29.20 -19.29
N ASN A 5 -42.35 -30.09 -18.93
CA ASN A 5 -40.99 -29.72 -18.47
C ASN A 5 -40.09 -29.08 -19.55
N ARG A 6 -40.54 -29.06 -20.83
CA ARG A 6 -39.77 -28.48 -21.94
C ARG A 6 -40.25 -27.11 -22.39
N LEU A 7 -41.41 -26.65 -21.91
CA LEU A 7 -42.05 -25.40 -22.37
C LEU A 7 -42.01 -24.26 -21.36
N PHE A 8 -41.89 -24.54 -20.06
CA PHE A 8 -41.73 -23.51 -19.03
C PHE A 8 -40.46 -23.77 -18.23
N GLY A 9 -39.50 -22.87 -18.41
CA GLY A 9 -38.20 -22.92 -17.77
C GLY A 9 -38.26 -22.85 -16.25
N GLY A 10 -37.17 -23.35 -15.67
CA GLY A 10 -36.82 -23.23 -14.28
C GLY A 10 -35.35 -23.60 -14.10
N LYS A 11 -34.46 -22.99 -14.88
CA LYS A 11 -33.05 -22.85 -14.47
C LYS A 11 -32.97 -21.60 -13.60
N SER A 12 -33.26 -21.77 -12.32
CA SER A 12 -32.83 -20.91 -11.22
C SER A 12 -32.89 -21.83 -9.99
N ASP A 13 -31.86 -22.02 -9.19
CA ASP A 13 -30.75 -21.12 -8.94
C ASP A 13 -29.43 -21.78 -9.31
N SER A 14 -28.63 -21.09 -10.13
CA SER A 14 -27.21 -21.18 -9.91
C SER A 14 -26.99 -20.71 -8.47
N ASP A 15 -26.61 -21.62 -7.59
CA ASP A 15 -25.74 -21.34 -6.45
C ASP A 15 -24.36 -20.83 -6.95
N ALA A 16 -24.35 -19.95 -7.95
CA ALA A 16 -23.32 -18.97 -8.10
C ALA A 16 -23.48 -18.06 -6.90
N ARG A 17 -22.94 -18.49 -5.75
CA ARG A 17 -22.32 -17.54 -4.84
C ARG A 17 -21.61 -16.56 -5.77
N PRO A 18 -21.96 -15.25 -5.77
CA PRO A 18 -21.25 -14.31 -6.63
C PRO A 18 -19.78 -14.62 -6.39
N GLN A 19 -19.05 -15.01 -7.45
CA GLN A 19 -17.63 -15.26 -7.34
C GLN A 19 -17.10 -14.00 -6.68
N ARG A 20 -16.71 -14.13 -5.41
CA ARG A 20 -16.28 -12.98 -4.62
C ARG A 20 -15.09 -12.46 -5.41
N LEU A 21 -15.28 -11.34 -6.11
CA LEU A 21 -14.24 -10.79 -6.95
C LEU A 21 -13.07 -10.53 -6.02
N ASP A 22 -11.94 -11.15 -6.33
CA ASP A 22 -10.73 -10.96 -5.57
C ASP A 22 -10.08 -9.67 -6.05
N TYR A 23 -10.65 -8.56 -5.58
CA TYR A 23 -10.23 -7.22 -5.96
C TYR A 23 -8.79 -6.92 -5.57
N LEU A 24 -8.24 -7.62 -4.56
CA LEU A 24 -6.83 -7.50 -4.22
C LEU A 24 -5.94 -8.13 -5.31
N ASN A 25 -6.25 -9.35 -5.74
CA ASN A 25 -5.50 -9.99 -6.82
C ASN A 25 -5.63 -9.23 -8.15
N GLU A 26 -6.81 -8.68 -8.45
CA GLU A 26 -7.00 -7.80 -9.60
C GLU A 26 -6.13 -6.53 -9.49
N ALA A 27 -6.15 -5.85 -8.35
CA ALA A 27 -5.36 -4.64 -8.13
C ALA A 27 -3.85 -4.90 -8.29
N LEU A 28 -3.35 -6.01 -7.74
CA LEU A 28 -1.94 -6.42 -7.90
C LEU A 28 -1.58 -6.73 -9.35
N LEU A 29 -2.49 -7.29 -10.14
CA LEU A 29 -2.27 -7.53 -11.56
C LEU A 29 -2.19 -6.20 -12.34
N LEU A 30 -3.10 -5.27 -12.06
CA LEU A 30 -3.13 -3.94 -12.67
C LEU A 30 -1.87 -3.13 -12.31
N GLU A 31 -1.41 -3.22 -11.07
CA GLU A 31 -0.17 -2.59 -10.62
C GLU A 31 1.06 -3.12 -11.39
N ARG A 32 1.14 -4.44 -11.61
CA ARG A 32 2.20 -5.06 -12.44
C ARG A 32 2.16 -4.60 -13.90
N GLN A 33 0.99 -4.20 -14.39
CA GLN A 33 0.81 -3.63 -15.73
C GLN A 33 1.09 -2.12 -15.76
N GLY A 34 1.32 -1.48 -14.61
CA GLY A 34 1.51 -0.05 -14.47
C GLY A 34 0.21 0.76 -14.49
N ASP A 35 -0.96 0.11 -14.50
CA ASP A 35 -2.26 0.77 -14.43
C ASP A 35 -2.66 1.04 -12.97
N TYR A 36 -1.96 2.00 -12.36
CA TYR A 36 -2.14 2.34 -10.95
C TYR A 36 -3.53 2.90 -10.64
N ASP A 37 -4.19 3.56 -11.60
CA ASP A 37 -5.52 4.13 -11.39
C ASP A 37 -6.61 3.08 -11.34
N ALA A 38 -6.54 2.09 -12.24
CA ALA A 38 -7.39 0.92 -12.14
C ALA A 38 -7.08 0.13 -10.86
N ALA A 39 -5.79 -0.05 -10.52
CA ALA A 39 -5.39 -0.75 -9.29
C ALA A 39 -5.97 -0.09 -8.03
N ILE A 40 -5.91 1.24 -7.93
CA ILE A 40 -6.52 2.00 -6.82
C ILE A 40 -8.03 1.75 -6.73
N THR A 41 -8.71 1.64 -7.87
CA THR A 41 -10.16 1.35 -7.89
C THR A 41 -10.43 -0.04 -7.33
N SER A 42 -9.67 -1.05 -7.74
CA SER A 42 -9.80 -2.41 -7.20
C SER A 42 -9.39 -2.48 -5.72
N TYR A 43 -8.34 -1.77 -5.27
CA TYR A 43 -8.02 -1.69 -3.84
C TYR A 43 -9.15 -1.09 -3.01
N ARG A 44 -9.81 -0.02 -3.49
CA ARG A 44 -10.98 0.56 -2.82
C ARG A 44 -12.11 -0.46 -2.70
N LEU A 45 -12.34 -1.27 -3.73
CA LEU A 45 -13.34 -2.34 -3.68
C LEU A 45 -12.95 -3.44 -2.69
N ALA A 46 -11.67 -3.83 -2.64
CA ALA A 46 -11.17 -4.78 -1.64
C ALA A 46 -11.39 -4.28 -0.19
N LEU A 47 -11.17 -2.99 0.07
CA LEU A 47 -11.41 -2.38 1.38
C LEU A 47 -12.90 -2.26 1.75
N ARG A 48 -13.84 -2.31 0.79
CA ARG A 48 -15.27 -2.32 1.13
C ARG A 48 -15.66 -3.61 1.84
N ASP A 49 -15.05 -4.72 1.45
CA ASP A 49 -15.30 -6.04 2.05
C ASP A 49 -14.43 -6.26 3.30
N HIS A 50 -13.20 -5.73 3.29
CA HIS A 50 -12.22 -5.86 4.37
C HIS A 50 -11.56 -4.50 4.69
N PRO A 51 -12.24 -3.62 5.44
CA PRO A 51 -11.81 -2.21 5.63
C PRO A 51 -10.48 -2.03 6.36
N ASP A 52 -10.05 -3.05 7.10
CA ASP A 52 -8.83 -3.03 7.91
C ASP A 52 -7.74 -3.98 7.37
N ASP A 53 -7.82 -4.39 6.10
CA ASP A 53 -6.77 -5.21 5.48
C ASP A 53 -5.48 -4.36 5.28
N LEU A 54 -4.51 -4.59 6.18
CA LEU A 54 -3.20 -3.92 6.19
C LEU A 54 -2.42 -4.08 4.88
N ARG A 55 -2.59 -5.20 4.17
CA ARG A 55 -1.90 -5.44 2.90
C ARG A 55 -2.51 -4.58 1.80
N VAL A 56 -3.84 -4.47 1.77
CA VAL A 56 -4.54 -3.59 0.83
C VAL A 56 -4.20 -2.12 1.10
N LEU A 57 -4.23 -1.69 2.36
CA LEU A 57 -3.90 -0.31 2.74
C LEU A 57 -2.47 0.09 2.33
N GLN A 58 -1.48 -0.77 2.57
CA GLN A 58 -0.10 -0.50 2.18
C GLN A 58 0.05 -0.42 0.65
N ASN A 59 -0.46 -1.39 -0.10
CA ASN A 59 -0.31 -1.39 -1.56
C ASN A 59 -1.07 -0.21 -2.20
N MET A 60 -2.24 0.14 -1.67
CA MET A 60 -2.98 1.31 -2.13
C MET A 60 -2.20 2.61 -1.85
N ALA A 61 -1.49 2.70 -0.72
CA ALA A 61 -0.63 3.85 -0.42
C ALA A 61 0.55 3.97 -1.40
N ILE A 62 1.18 2.84 -1.77
CA ILE A 62 2.22 2.79 -2.80
C ILE A 62 1.67 3.26 -4.14
N ALA A 63 0.51 2.75 -4.57
CA ALA A 63 -0.13 3.17 -5.81
C ALA A 63 -0.49 4.67 -5.82
N TYR A 64 -0.96 5.21 -4.69
CA TYR A 64 -1.17 6.66 -4.54
C TYR A 64 0.14 7.45 -4.66
N SER A 65 1.23 6.98 -4.03
CA SER A 65 2.55 7.59 -4.15
C SER A 65 3.03 7.65 -5.61
N ARG A 66 2.93 6.51 -6.32
CA ARG A 66 3.33 6.39 -7.73
C ARG A 66 2.51 7.26 -8.68
N THR A 67 1.28 7.60 -8.30
CA THR A 67 0.40 8.50 -9.07
C THR A 67 0.46 9.96 -8.61
N GLY A 68 1.39 10.31 -7.71
CA GLY A 68 1.56 11.69 -7.21
C GLY A 68 0.47 12.16 -6.25
N ARG A 69 -0.41 11.25 -5.80
CA ARG A 69 -1.50 11.52 -4.84
C ARG A 69 -0.97 11.45 -3.41
N LEU A 70 -0.13 12.43 -3.09
CA LEU A 70 0.67 12.48 -1.87
C LEU A 70 -0.18 12.38 -0.59
N GLU A 71 -1.24 13.17 -0.49
CA GLU A 71 -2.08 13.21 0.71
C GLU A 71 -2.92 11.94 0.88
N GLU A 72 -3.40 11.32 -0.21
CA GLU A 72 -4.06 10.02 -0.17
C GLU A 72 -3.12 8.92 0.34
N ALA A 73 -1.87 8.91 -0.13
CA ALA A 73 -0.86 7.95 0.31
C ALA A 73 -0.57 8.10 1.81
N ILE A 74 -0.40 9.34 2.29
CA ILE A 74 -0.20 9.65 3.71
C ILE A 74 -1.38 9.16 4.56
N ARG A 75 -2.62 9.40 4.12
CA ARG A 75 -3.82 8.92 4.83
C ARG A 75 -3.86 7.40 4.91
N ALA A 76 -3.55 6.70 3.82
CA ALA A 76 -3.56 5.24 3.78
C ALA A 76 -2.49 4.62 4.71
N TYR A 77 -1.26 5.15 4.71
CA TYR A 77 -0.23 4.67 5.64
C TYR A 77 -0.55 5.01 7.09
N ARG A 78 -1.10 6.19 7.39
CA ARG A 78 -1.55 6.53 8.74
C ARG A 78 -2.64 5.58 9.22
N ARG A 79 -3.61 5.24 8.37
CA ARG A 79 -4.64 4.24 8.71
C ARG A 79 -4.03 2.87 8.97
N ALA A 80 -3.05 2.43 8.18
CA ALA A 80 -2.34 1.17 8.43
C ALA A 80 -1.61 1.20 9.79
N LEU A 81 -0.98 2.32 10.15
CA LEU A 81 -0.29 2.48 11.43
C LEU A 81 -1.23 2.65 12.63
N GLU A 82 -2.47 3.11 12.43
CA GLU A 82 -3.51 3.07 13.46
C GLU A 82 -3.91 1.62 13.81
N LEU A 83 -3.91 0.73 12.81
CA LEU A 83 -4.26 -0.67 12.96
C LEU A 83 -3.09 -1.52 13.47
N ASP A 84 -1.88 -1.29 12.95
CA ASP A 84 -0.64 -1.89 13.42
C ASP A 84 0.48 -0.84 13.52
N PRO A 85 0.73 -0.30 14.73
CA PRO A 85 1.80 0.66 14.97
C PRO A 85 3.21 0.10 14.77
N SER A 86 3.37 -1.21 14.58
CA SER A 86 4.67 -1.85 14.37
C SER A 86 5.00 -2.12 12.90
N LEU A 87 4.11 -1.71 11.99
CA LEU A 87 4.23 -1.96 10.56
C LEU A 87 5.37 -1.16 9.94
N SER A 88 6.56 -1.76 9.95
CA SER A 88 7.83 -1.13 9.55
C SER A 88 7.77 -0.53 8.13
N GLY A 89 7.18 -1.24 7.17
CA GLY A 89 7.01 -0.74 5.79
C GLY A 89 6.16 0.54 5.70
N ALA A 90 5.13 0.67 6.54
CA ALA A 90 4.30 1.88 6.58
C ALA A 90 5.03 3.07 7.21
N HIS A 91 5.87 2.84 8.22
CA HIS A 91 6.76 3.88 8.75
C HIS A 91 7.74 4.39 7.70
N TYR A 92 8.38 3.47 6.97
CA TYR A 92 9.31 3.81 5.91
C TYR A 92 8.61 4.63 4.80
N GLY A 93 7.51 4.12 4.24
CA GLY A 93 6.75 4.80 3.18
C GLY A 93 6.23 6.18 3.63
N LEU A 94 5.71 6.28 4.85
CA LEU A 94 5.22 7.56 5.39
C LEU A 94 6.35 8.56 5.56
N ALA A 95 7.55 8.16 6.00
CA ALA A 95 8.69 9.06 6.14
C ALA A 95 9.01 9.76 4.81
N PHE A 96 9.10 9.05 3.69
CA PHE A 96 9.39 9.66 2.38
C PHE A 96 8.30 10.62 1.91
N LEU A 97 7.04 10.28 2.13
CA LEU A 97 5.94 11.17 1.77
C LEU A 97 5.97 12.45 2.61
N LEU A 98 6.37 12.36 3.89
CA LEU A 98 6.54 13.52 4.75
C LEU A 98 7.73 14.39 4.32
N ILE A 99 8.84 13.78 3.89
CA ILE A 99 9.97 14.53 3.28
C ILE A 99 9.48 15.28 2.03
N LYS A 100 8.76 14.61 1.13
CA LYS A 100 8.18 15.25 -0.08
C LYS A 100 7.25 16.40 0.26
N ARG A 101 6.54 16.32 1.39
CA ARG A 101 5.65 17.37 1.90
C ARG A 101 6.40 18.50 2.63
N GLY A 102 7.70 18.33 2.91
CA GLY A 102 8.51 19.28 3.70
C GLY A 102 8.35 19.14 5.22
N ASP A 103 7.76 18.05 5.69
CA ASP A 103 7.55 17.75 7.11
C ASP A 103 8.72 16.90 7.65
N ALA A 104 9.87 17.54 7.83
CA ALA A 104 11.10 16.88 8.29
C ALA A 104 10.94 16.25 9.68
N VAL A 105 10.31 16.97 10.62
CA VAL A 105 10.09 16.48 11.99
C VAL A 105 9.23 15.22 12.00
N GLY A 106 8.15 15.19 11.21
CA GLY A 106 7.33 14.00 11.06
C GLY A 106 8.09 12.84 10.40
N ALA A 107 8.92 13.13 9.39
CA ALA A 107 9.73 12.14 8.71
C ALA A 107 10.76 11.48 9.66
N GLU A 108 11.48 12.27 10.45
CA GLU A 108 12.46 11.77 11.42
C GLU A 108 11.83 10.77 12.39
N LYS A 109 10.68 11.12 12.98
CA LYS A 109 9.93 10.23 13.88
C LYS A 109 9.64 8.87 13.26
N HIS A 110 9.27 8.85 11.98
CA HIS A 110 8.92 7.61 11.28
C HIS A 110 10.15 6.82 10.82
N LEU A 111 11.26 7.48 10.49
CA LEU A 111 12.55 6.81 10.24
C LEU A 111 13.08 6.14 11.52
N GLU A 112 13.00 6.83 12.66
CA GLU A 112 13.36 6.25 13.96
C GLU A 112 12.53 5.00 14.28
N ALA A 113 11.22 5.05 14.03
CA ALA A 113 10.33 3.91 14.25
C ALA A 113 10.65 2.73 13.32
N PHE A 114 10.99 2.99 12.05
CA PHE A 114 11.46 1.98 11.11
C PHE A 114 12.78 1.34 11.58
N LEU A 115 13.77 2.15 11.97
CA LEU A 115 15.09 1.69 12.41
C LEU A 115 15.06 0.97 13.76
N ALA A 116 14.09 1.27 14.63
CA ALA A 116 13.88 0.55 15.88
C ALA A 116 13.42 -0.91 15.65
N ARG A 117 12.73 -1.18 14.53
CA ARG A 117 12.19 -2.50 14.16
C ARG A 117 12.37 -2.75 12.67
N PRO A 118 13.62 -2.93 12.21
CA PRO A 118 13.90 -3.10 10.79
C PRO A 118 13.33 -4.44 10.30
N PRO A 119 12.89 -4.52 9.03
CA PRO A 119 12.47 -5.79 8.45
C PRO A 119 13.66 -6.77 8.41
N SER A 120 13.39 -8.07 8.49
CA SER A 120 14.43 -9.11 8.44
C SER A 120 14.76 -9.53 7.01
N GLY A 121 16.02 -9.90 6.74
CA GLY A 121 16.47 -10.44 5.45
C GLY A 121 17.57 -9.60 4.77
N SER A 122 18.28 -10.17 3.78
CA SER A 122 19.33 -9.44 3.05
C SER A 122 18.78 -8.26 2.22
N GLU A 123 17.53 -8.35 1.81
CA GLU A 123 16.79 -7.30 1.11
C GLU A 123 16.58 -6.06 1.98
N SER A 124 16.46 -6.18 3.30
CA SER A 124 16.20 -5.03 4.17
C SER A 124 17.43 -4.18 4.44
N GLU A 125 18.64 -4.71 4.29
CA GLU A 125 19.89 -3.97 4.57
C GLU A 125 19.98 -2.67 3.76
N ARG A 126 19.55 -2.68 2.50
CA ARG A 126 19.55 -1.47 1.67
C ARG A 126 18.57 -0.41 2.19
N TRP A 127 17.42 -0.84 2.73
CA TRP A 127 16.39 0.04 3.28
C TRP A 127 16.84 0.63 4.61
N VAL A 128 17.51 -0.18 5.44
CA VAL A 128 18.11 0.25 6.70
C VAL A 128 19.20 1.30 6.44
N ARG A 129 20.18 0.99 5.58
CA ARG A 129 21.24 1.96 5.23
C ARG A 129 20.67 3.25 4.66
N HIS A 130 19.63 3.14 3.84
CA HIS A 130 18.96 4.29 3.25
C HIS A 130 18.24 5.14 4.30
N ALA A 131 17.51 4.52 5.23
CA ALA A 131 16.84 5.21 6.32
C ALA A 131 17.84 5.90 7.27
N GLU A 132 18.98 5.26 7.57
CA GLU A 132 20.06 5.85 8.38
C GLU A 132 20.63 7.10 7.70
N ALA A 133 20.99 7.01 6.43
CA ALA A 133 21.52 8.15 5.66
C ALA A 133 20.49 9.29 5.54
N THR A 134 19.22 8.94 5.31
CA THR A 134 18.13 9.91 5.24
C THR A 134 17.94 10.62 6.58
N LEU A 135 17.96 9.88 7.69
CA LEU A 135 17.81 10.43 9.03
C LEU A 135 19.00 11.34 9.39
N ASP A 136 20.21 10.96 9.02
CA ASP A 136 21.40 11.80 9.20
C ASP A 136 21.30 13.10 8.39
N ALA A 137 20.89 13.01 7.12
CA ALA A 137 20.71 14.19 6.25
C ALA A 137 19.64 15.17 6.79
N LEU A 138 18.53 14.66 7.34
CA LEU A 138 17.49 15.49 7.95
C LEU A 138 18.01 16.23 9.20
N ARG A 139 18.82 15.56 10.02
CA ARG A 139 19.41 16.14 11.24
C ARG A 139 20.60 17.06 10.95
N ASN A 140 21.32 16.80 9.86
CA ASN A 140 22.54 17.50 9.45
C ASN A 140 22.44 18.03 8.00
N PRO A 141 21.55 19.01 7.72
CA PRO A 141 21.22 19.45 6.35
C PRO A 141 22.35 20.16 5.59
N THR A 142 23.52 20.36 6.21
CA THR A 142 24.70 20.98 5.58
C THR A 142 25.53 20.01 4.74
N ALA A 143 25.27 18.70 4.82
CA ALA A 143 25.86 17.69 3.93
C ALA A 143 25.00 17.61 2.65
N GLY A 144 25.38 18.36 1.62
CA GLY A 144 24.56 18.51 0.41
C GLY A 144 24.43 17.23 -0.42
N GLU A 145 23.37 16.46 -0.17
CA GLU A 145 22.75 15.54 -1.13
C GLU A 145 21.35 15.19 -0.60
N ALA A 146 20.30 15.49 -1.38
CA ALA A 146 18.94 15.11 -1.02
C ALA A 146 18.81 13.57 -1.07
N PRO A 147 18.11 12.93 -0.12
CA PRO A 147 17.92 11.48 -0.13
C PRO A 147 17.23 11.02 -1.43
N VAL A 148 17.90 10.19 -2.22
CA VAL A 148 17.37 9.60 -3.46
C VAL A 148 16.39 8.50 -3.08
N GLU A 149 15.18 8.46 -3.65
CA GLU A 149 14.20 7.41 -3.36
C GLU A 149 14.81 6.00 -3.55
N PRO A 150 14.51 5.04 -2.67
CA PRO A 150 14.88 3.66 -2.89
C PRO A 150 14.20 3.16 -4.16
N SER A 151 14.98 2.66 -5.12
CA SER A 151 14.41 2.01 -6.30
C SER A 151 13.66 0.76 -5.85
N GLU A 152 12.34 0.78 -5.95
CA GLU A 152 11.48 -0.41 -5.84
C GLU A 152 11.68 -1.26 -7.11
N GLY A 153 12.79 -2.00 -7.14
CA GLY A 153 13.04 -3.09 -8.08
C GLY A 153 12.46 -4.41 -7.58
#